data_AF-A0A838R5C2-F1
#
_entry.id   AF-A0A838R5C2-F1
#
_cell.length_a   1.000
_cell.length_b   1.000
_cell.length_c   1.000
_cell.angle_alpha   90.00
_cell.angle_beta   90.00
_cell.angle_gamma   90.00
#
_symmetry.space_group_name_H-M   'P 1'
#
loop_
_entity.id
_entity.type
_entity.pdbx_description
1 polymer ?
#
loop_
_entity_poly.entity_id
_entity_poly.type
_entity_poly.pdbx_seq_one_letter_code
_entity_poly.pdbx_strand_id
1 'polypeptide(L)'
;FNGQGLLHNNGDGMMLADGASLGQVGLVNGGDLSLGIEVPGQAFVDRFVNEDDGILHVEIGGTTPGTQLTQLFVTGGTAQLAGTLAAELVDAGGLFAPELGDQFTILIAAGGVVGEFDWLVQPAGLPTGMLLELQYTANSVVLYVDSTYAADFDRDGDVDGDDLPRWLESFDNDNGGDADNDGDSDGADFLVWHRQLGSVPAVPAGAAVPEPAVPAVVATACLAGLLRRRRK
;
A
#
# COMPACT_ATOMS: atom_id res chain seq x y z
N PHE A 1 -2.08 -31.72 8.73
CA PHE A 1 -3.22 -32.35 9.45
C PHE A 1 -3.81 -33.46 8.58
N ASN A 2 -4.28 -34.59 9.14
CA ASN A 2 -4.80 -35.75 8.36
C ASN A 2 -6.30 -36.02 8.62
N GLY A 3 -7.15 -35.00 8.52
CA GLY A 3 -8.59 -35.11 8.75
C GLY A 3 -9.40 -34.03 8.05
N GLN A 4 -10.71 -34.15 8.13
CA GLN A 4 -11.66 -33.14 7.66
C GLN A 4 -12.20 -32.36 8.86
N GLY A 5 -12.43 -31.06 8.71
CA GLY A 5 -12.94 -30.22 9.80
C GLY A 5 -12.67 -28.74 9.60
N LEU A 6 -12.86 -27.96 10.67
CA LEU A 6 -12.55 -26.53 10.73
C LEU A 6 -11.64 -26.25 11.92
N LEU A 7 -10.62 -25.43 11.70
CA LEU A 7 -9.89 -24.73 12.74
C LEU A 7 -10.51 -23.34 12.86
N HIS A 8 -10.85 -22.91 14.08
CA HIS A 8 -11.44 -21.60 14.35
C HIS A 8 -10.44 -20.75 15.14
N ASN A 9 -10.10 -19.58 14.59
CA ASN A 9 -9.35 -18.54 15.28
C ASN A 9 -10.33 -17.48 15.81
N ASN A 10 -10.69 -17.57 17.10
CA ASN A 10 -11.68 -16.69 17.74
C ASN A 10 -11.10 -15.93 18.95
N GLY A 11 -9.76 -15.85 19.07
CA GLY A 11 -9.06 -15.26 20.23
C GLY A 11 -8.11 -14.14 19.85
N ASP A 12 -7.20 -13.76 20.76
CA ASP A 12 -6.21 -12.66 20.63
C ASP A 12 -5.17 -12.84 19.50
N GLY A 13 -5.36 -13.83 18.62
CA GLY A 13 -4.57 -14.05 17.43
C GLY A 13 -4.11 -15.50 17.21
N MET A 14 -3.88 -15.85 15.95
CA MET A 14 -3.28 -17.10 15.49
C MET A 14 -2.14 -16.79 14.54
N MET A 15 -1.01 -17.47 14.75
CA MET A 15 0.13 -17.45 13.82
C MET A 15 0.30 -18.83 13.20
N LEU A 16 0.35 -18.88 11.87
CA LEU A 16 0.74 -20.07 11.13
C LEU A 16 2.17 -19.90 10.65
N ALA A 17 3.10 -20.76 11.11
CA ALA A 17 4.48 -20.71 10.64
C ALA A 17 4.58 -20.92 9.12
N ASP A 18 5.67 -20.44 8.51
CA ASP A 18 5.92 -20.64 7.09
C ASP A 18 5.85 -22.13 6.68
N GLY A 19 5.17 -22.39 5.56
CA GLY A 19 4.93 -23.73 5.03
C GLY A 19 3.86 -24.54 5.78
N ALA A 20 3.18 -23.97 6.78
CA ALA A 20 2.14 -24.69 7.51
C ALA A 20 1.03 -25.17 6.57
N SER A 21 0.70 -26.47 6.66
CA SER A 21 -0.36 -27.08 5.84
C SER A 21 -1.41 -27.79 6.69
N LEU A 22 -2.66 -27.33 6.53
CA LEU A 22 -3.84 -27.90 7.17
C LEU A 22 -4.45 -29.08 6.39
N GLY A 23 -3.88 -29.44 5.22
CA GLY A 23 -4.41 -30.52 4.39
C GLY A 23 -5.87 -30.26 4.01
N GLN A 24 -6.78 -31.16 4.42
CA GLN A 24 -8.23 -31.05 4.16
C GLN A 24 -9.01 -30.30 5.26
N VAL A 25 -8.32 -29.65 6.19
CA VAL A 25 -8.93 -28.83 7.24
C VAL A 25 -9.09 -27.39 6.73
N GLY A 26 -10.28 -26.83 6.91
CA GLY A 26 -10.55 -25.42 6.65
C GLY A 26 -10.17 -24.54 7.83
N LEU A 27 -9.96 -23.25 7.57
CA LEU A 27 -9.67 -22.24 8.58
C LEU A 27 -10.77 -21.17 8.56
N VAL A 28 -11.34 -20.90 9.73
CA VAL A 28 -12.22 -19.77 9.99
C VAL A 28 -11.45 -18.77 10.86
N ASN A 29 -11.35 -17.54 10.39
CA ASN A 29 -10.71 -16.44 11.09
C ASN A 29 -11.74 -15.41 11.53
N GLY A 30 -11.98 -15.32 12.84
CA GLY A 30 -12.77 -14.27 13.49
C GLY A 30 -11.96 -13.45 14.49
N GLY A 31 -10.63 -13.45 14.36
CA GLY A 31 -9.69 -12.64 15.14
C GLY A 31 -8.48 -12.25 14.29
N ASP A 32 -7.31 -12.08 14.89
CA ASP A 32 -6.08 -11.73 14.15
C ASP A 32 -5.38 -12.98 13.60
N LEU A 33 -5.13 -13.03 12.28
CA LEU A 33 -4.40 -14.11 11.63
C LEU A 33 -3.14 -13.58 10.95
N SER A 34 -1.99 -14.11 11.33
CA SER A 34 -0.71 -13.86 10.67
C SER A 34 -0.13 -15.15 10.10
N LEU A 35 0.53 -15.06 8.94
CA LEU A 35 1.23 -16.18 8.31
C LEU A 35 2.71 -15.86 8.25
N GLY A 36 3.51 -16.65 8.95
CA GLY A 36 4.90 -16.32 9.25
C GLY A 36 5.13 -16.12 10.75
N ILE A 37 6.39 -16.28 11.15
CA ILE A 37 6.88 -15.93 12.49
C ILE A 37 8.16 -15.14 12.26
N GLU A 38 8.16 -13.86 12.63
CA GLU A 38 9.28 -12.91 12.45
C GLU A 38 9.63 -12.56 10.99
N VAL A 39 9.11 -13.30 10.02
CA VAL A 39 9.27 -13.09 8.58
C VAL A 39 7.97 -13.44 7.86
N PRO A 40 7.73 -12.86 6.67
CA PRO A 40 6.59 -13.23 5.83
C PRO A 40 6.54 -14.73 5.58
N GLY A 41 5.38 -15.34 5.78
CA GLY A 41 5.19 -16.78 5.61
C GLY A 41 4.08 -17.11 4.60
N GLN A 42 4.10 -18.35 4.13
CA GLN A 42 2.98 -18.92 3.38
C GLN A 42 2.30 -20.03 4.16
N ALA A 43 0.98 -20.16 4.00
CA ALA A 43 0.22 -21.25 4.60
C ALA A 43 -0.77 -21.86 3.61
N PHE A 44 -1.12 -23.12 3.85
CA PHE A 44 -1.99 -23.91 2.97
C PHE A 44 -3.19 -24.44 3.76
N VAL A 45 -4.39 -24.10 3.31
CA VAL A 45 -5.66 -24.54 3.90
C VAL A 45 -6.55 -25.18 2.85
N ASP A 46 -7.52 -25.99 3.27
CA ASP A 46 -8.49 -26.57 2.34
C ASP A 46 -9.48 -25.51 1.84
N ARG A 47 -10.02 -24.73 2.78
CA ARG A 47 -10.97 -23.63 2.59
C ARG A 47 -10.69 -22.54 3.62
N PHE A 48 -11.02 -21.31 3.30
CA PHE A 48 -10.79 -20.17 4.19
C PHE A 48 -12.07 -19.35 4.33
N VAL A 49 -12.33 -18.87 5.55
CA VAL A 49 -13.36 -17.88 5.85
C VAL A 49 -12.70 -16.81 6.70
N ASN A 50 -12.68 -15.57 6.23
CA ASN A 50 -12.46 -14.40 7.09
C ASN A 50 -13.84 -13.86 7.46
N GLU A 51 -14.15 -13.82 8.75
CA GLU A 51 -15.41 -13.27 9.28
C GLU A 51 -15.33 -11.74 9.38
N ASP A 52 -16.46 -11.08 9.66
CA ASP A 52 -16.57 -9.61 9.70
C ASP A 52 -15.59 -8.96 10.70
N ASP A 53 -15.34 -9.62 11.84
CA ASP A 53 -14.37 -9.17 12.86
C ASP A 53 -12.94 -9.70 12.61
N GLY A 54 -12.76 -10.53 11.57
CA GLY A 54 -11.49 -11.16 11.25
C GLY A 54 -10.50 -10.19 10.61
N ILE A 55 -9.26 -10.23 11.06
CA ILE A 55 -8.14 -9.49 10.47
C ILE A 55 -7.13 -10.48 9.89
N LEU A 56 -6.86 -10.38 8.59
CA LEU A 56 -5.74 -11.08 7.95
C LEU A 56 -4.57 -10.11 7.81
N HIS A 57 -3.44 -10.42 8.45
CA HIS A 57 -2.19 -9.68 8.29
C HIS A 57 -1.41 -10.22 7.08
N VAL A 58 -0.88 -9.30 6.27
CA VAL A 58 0.01 -9.60 5.14
C VAL A 58 1.25 -8.73 5.18
N GLU A 59 2.40 -9.37 5.25
CA GLU A 59 3.70 -8.70 5.26
C GLU A 59 4.31 -8.67 3.86
N ILE A 60 4.88 -7.52 3.49
CA ILE A 60 5.47 -7.23 2.18
C ILE A 60 6.88 -6.67 2.39
N GLY A 61 7.89 -7.50 2.12
CA GLY A 61 9.31 -7.14 2.05
C GLY A 61 9.94 -7.45 0.69
N GLY A 62 9.12 -7.74 -0.32
CA GLY A 62 9.52 -8.09 -1.68
C GLY A 62 8.41 -8.91 -2.37
N THR A 63 8.74 -9.55 -3.50
CA THR A 63 7.76 -10.26 -4.33
C THR A 63 7.80 -11.79 -4.18
N THR A 64 8.76 -12.34 -3.42
CA THR A 64 8.93 -13.80 -3.26
C THR A 64 8.01 -14.35 -2.16
N PRO A 65 6.99 -15.18 -2.47
CA PRO A 65 6.08 -15.72 -1.46
C PRO A 65 6.79 -16.60 -0.41
N GLY A 66 6.30 -16.55 0.83
CA GLY A 66 6.79 -17.34 1.97
C GLY A 66 8.17 -16.94 2.51
N THR A 67 8.83 -15.94 1.91
CA THR A 67 10.11 -15.41 2.42
C THR A 67 10.15 -13.89 2.43
N GLN A 68 9.56 -13.23 1.43
CA GLN A 68 9.47 -11.78 1.33
C GLN A 68 8.02 -11.31 1.24
N LEU A 69 7.07 -12.18 0.89
CA LEU A 69 5.67 -11.86 0.75
C LEU A 69 4.82 -12.90 1.49
N THR A 70 3.87 -12.42 2.30
CA THR A 70 2.86 -13.28 2.91
C THR A 70 1.90 -13.81 1.86
N GLN A 71 1.62 -15.12 1.86
CA GLN A 71 0.69 -15.71 0.90
C GLN A 71 -0.16 -16.85 1.51
N LEU A 72 -1.48 -16.73 1.38
CA LEU A 72 -2.42 -17.79 1.74
C LEU A 72 -2.84 -18.61 0.50
N PHE A 73 -2.63 -19.91 0.56
CA PHE A 73 -3.15 -20.85 -0.43
C PHE A 73 -4.38 -21.59 0.08
N VAL A 74 -5.51 -21.39 -0.60
CA VAL A 74 -6.72 -22.19 -0.44
C VAL A 74 -6.75 -23.25 -1.53
N THR A 75 -6.39 -24.47 -1.15
CA THR A 75 -5.99 -25.54 -2.08
C THR A 75 -7.15 -26.36 -2.64
N GLY A 76 -8.32 -26.33 -2.01
CA GLY A 76 -9.49 -27.14 -2.40
C GLY A 76 -10.75 -26.31 -2.58
N GLY A 77 -11.32 -25.86 -1.47
CA GLY A 77 -12.52 -25.03 -1.41
C GLY A 77 -12.30 -23.57 -1.74
N THR A 78 -13.27 -22.75 -1.35
CA THR A 78 -13.31 -21.30 -1.58
C THR A 78 -12.58 -20.53 -0.49
N ALA A 79 -12.13 -19.31 -0.82
CA ALA A 79 -11.87 -18.25 0.15
C ALA A 79 -13.11 -17.36 0.25
N GLN A 80 -13.75 -17.31 1.42
CA GLN A 80 -14.82 -16.37 1.73
C GLN A 80 -14.23 -15.20 2.51
N LEU A 81 -14.42 -13.99 2.01
CA LEU A 81 -13.79 -12.78 2.52
C LEU A 81 -14.85 -11.79 3.03
N ALA A 82 -14.56 -11.23 4.19
CA ALA A 82 -15.22 -10.11 4.87
C ALA A 82 -14.18 -9.46 5.80
N GLY A 83 -14.53 -8.42 6.54
CA GLY A 83 -13.66 -7.86 7.58
C GLY A 83 -12.43 -7.15 7.02
N THR A 84 -11.28 -7.28 7.68
CA THR A 84 -10.10 -6.44 7.40
C THR A 84 -8.92 -7.22 6.84
N LEU A 85 -8.26 -6.65 5.83
CA LEU A 85 -6.90 -6.98 5.44
C LEU A 85 -5.94 -5.92 5.99
N ALA A 86 -4.95 -6.32 6.76
CA ALA A 86 -3.92 -5.44 7.29
C ALA A 86 -2.58 -5.68 6.58
N ALA A 87 -2.15 -4.71 5.76
CA ALA A 87 -0.87 -4.79 5.07
C ALA A 87 0.24 -4.12 5.87
N GLU A 88 1.43 -4.72 5.88
CA GLU A 88 2.60 -4.25 6.61
C GLU A 88 3.85 -4.33 5.72
N LEU A 89 4.63 -3.25 5.65
CA LEU A 89 5.96 -3.30 5.02
C LEU A 89 6.98 -3.81 6.03
N VAL A 90 7.79 -4.80 5.62
CA VAL A 90 8.80 -5.42 6.50
C VAL A 90 10.17 -5.47 5.82
N ASP A 91 11.23 -5.45 6.63
CA ASP A 91 12.59 -5.75 6.16
C ASP A 91 12.78 -7.27 6.08
N ALA A 92 12.69 -7.81 4.86
CA ALA A 92 12.90 -9.22 4.57
C ALA A 92 14.30 -9.49 3.96
N GLY A 93 15.33 -8.81 4.47
CA GLY A 93 16.72 -8.93 3.98
C GLY A 93 17.20 -7.73 3.16
N GLY A 94 16.53 -6.58 3.31
CA GLY A 94 16.79 -5.30 2.67
C GLY A 94 15.59 -4.37 2.82
N LEU A 95 15.84 -3.06 2.81
CA LEU A 95 14.75 -2.07 2.76
C LEU A 95 14.01 -2.22 1.42
N PHE A 96 12.77 -2.67 1.48
CA PHE A 96 11.89 -2.75 0.32
C PHE A 96 11.05 -1.48 0.25
N ALA A 97 11.07 -0.83 -0.92
CA ALA A 97 10.22 0.29 -1.26
C ALA A 97 9.42 -0.12 -2.50
N PRO A 98 8.11 -0.40 -2.36
CA PRO A 98 7.27 -0.72 -3.52
C PRO A 98 7.29 0.42 -4.55
N GLU A 99 7.24 0.06 -5.84
CA GLU A 99 7.15 1.00 -6.96
C GLU A 99 5.73 0.98 -7.56
N LEU A 100 5.34 2.04 -8.27
CA LEU A 100 4.04 2.07 -8.97
C LEU A 100 3.90 0.90 -9.93
N GLY A 101 2.75 0.26 -9.88
CA GLY A 101 2.45 -0.92 -10.69
C GLY A 101 2.96 -2.24 -10.14
N ASP A 102 3.69 -2.25 -9.02
CA ASP A 102 4.03 -3.48 -8.32
C ASP A 102 2.77 -4.24 -7.88
N GLN A 103 2.86 -5.57 -7.92
CA GLN A 103 1.75 -6.46 -7.60
C GLN A 103 2.17 -7.53 -6.60
N PHE A 104 1.34 -7.73 -5.58
CA PHE A 104 1.55 -8.72 -4.53
C PHE A 104 0.32 -9.64 -4.44
N THR A 105 0.43 -10.85 -5.00
CA THR A 105 -0.64 -11.86 -4.86
C THR A 105 -0.61 -12.45 -3.46
N ILE A 106 -1.52 -12.01 -2.59
CA ILE A 106 -1.56 -12.40 -1.17
C ILE A 106 -2.47 -13.60 -0.89
N LEU A 107 -3.40 -13.91 -1.79
CA LEU A 107 -4.28 -15.06 -1.65
C LEU A 107 -4.52 -15.73 -3.00
N ILE A 108 -4.43 -17.06 -3.03
CA ILE A 108 -4.83 -17.89 -4.18
C ILE A 108 -5.84 -18.92 -3.69
N ALA A 109 -7.01 -18.98 -4.34
CA ALA A 109 -8.08 -19.92 -4.01
C ALA A 109 -8.52 -20.75 -5.21
N ALA A 110 -8.16 -22.03 -5.21
CA ALA A 110 -8.49 -22.95 -6.30
C ALA A 110 -10.00 -23.13 -6.50
N GLY A 111 -10.78 -23.15 -5.41
CA GLY A 111 -12.25 -23.20 -5.47
C GLY A 111 -12.92 -21.85 -5.70
N GLY A 112 -12.15 -20.75 -5.74
CA GLY A 112 -12.60 -19.40 -6.03
C GLY A 112 -12.61 -18.46 -4.82
N VAL A 113 -12.62 -17.15 -5.12
CA VAL A 113 -12.80 -16.07 -4.13
C VAL A 113 -14.27 -15.66 -4.11
N VAL A 114 -14.84 -15.50 -2.91
CA VAL A 114 -16.24 -15.12 -2.69
C VAL A 114 -16.27 -13.99 -1.66
N GLY A 115 -16.91 -12.87 -2.02
CA GLY A 115 -16.88 -11.65 -1.20
C GLY A 115 -15.57 -10.89 -1.36
N GLU A 116 -15.45 -9.81 -0.61
CA GLU A 116 -14.31 -8.89 -0.59
C GLU A 116 -13.98 -8.54 0.86
N PHE A 117 -12.77 -8.03 1.11
CA PHE A 117 -12.48 -7.44 2.42
C PHE A 117 -13.22 -6.11 2.49
N ASP A 118 -13.88 -5.86 3.61
CA ASP A 118 -14.57 -4.58 3.81
C ASP A 118 -13.54 -3.45 3.90
N TRP A 119 -12.40 -3.70 4.57
CA TRP A 119 -11.38 -2.69 4.83
C TRP A 119 -9.96 -3.18 4.50
N LEU A 120 -9.17 -2.27 3.89
CA LEU A 120 -7.72 -2.40 3.75
C LEU A 120 -7.03 -1.39 4.66
N VAL A 121 -6.17 -1.87 5.57
CA VAL A 121 -5.25 -1.03 6.33
C VAL A 121 -3.97 -0.85 5.53
N GLN A 122 -3.69 0.40 5.14
CA GLN A 122 -2.46 0.76 4.43
C GLN A 122 -1.23 0.59 5.33
N PRO A 123 -0.12 0.06 4.81
CA PRO A 123 1.09 -0.08 5.58
C PRO A 123 1.75 1.28 5.85
N ALA A 124 2.37 1.41 7.02
CA ALA A 124 3.28 2.52 7.27
C ALA A 124 4.54 2.37 6.40
N GLY A 125 5.10 3.49 5.94
CA GLY A 125 6.37 3.51 5.21
C GLY A 125 6.27 3.34 3.69
N LEU A 126 5.06 3.28 3.12
CA LEU A 126 4.90 3.42 1.66
C LEU A 126 5.50 4.75 1.18
N PRO A 127 6.08 4.78 -0.03
CA PRO A 127 6.49 6.03 -0.66
C PRO A 127 5.32 7.03 -0.71
N THR A 128 5.64 8.32 -0.53
CA THR A 128 4.63 9.38 -0.63
C THR A 128 4.00 9.38 -2.01
N GLY A 129 2.68 9.60 -2.08
CA GLY A 129 1.94 9.59 -3.33
C GLY A 129 1.47 8.21 -3.78
N MET A 130 1.78 7.14 -3.02
CA MET A 130 1.36 5.78 -3.31
C MET A 130 0.42 5.22 -2.25
N LEU A 131 -0.45 4.30 -2.68
CA LEU A 131 -1.32 3.49 -1.84
C LEU A 131 -1.38 2.06 -2.39
N LEU A 132 -1.88 1.13 -1.59
CA LEU A 132 -2.24 -0.21 -2.07
C LEU A 132 -3.73 -0.25 -2.38
N GLU A 133 -4.09 -0.87 -3.50
CA GLU A 133 -5.47 -1.22 -3.84
C GLU A 133 -5.65 -2.73 -3.90
N LEU A 134 -6.87 -3.18 -3.64
CA LEU A 134 -7.24 -4.58 -3.74
C LEU A 134 -7.83 -4.88 -5.12
N GLN A 135 -7.23 -5.83 -5.81
CA GLN A 135 -7.77 -6.40 -7.03
C GLN A 135 -8.20 -7.85 -6.79
N TYR A 136 -9.48 -8.10 -7.03
CA TYR A 136 -10.08 -9.42 -6.94
C TYR A 136 -10.19 -10.05 -8.33
N THR A 137 -9.72 -11.28 -8.45
CA THR A 137 -10.03 -12.15 -9.59
C THR A 137 -10.91 -13.31 -9.13
N ALA A 138 -11.36 -14.14 -10.07
CA ALA A 138 -12.10 -15.35 -9.74
C ALA A 138 -11.36 -16.26 -8.74
N ASN A 139 -10.02 -16.22 -8.70
CA ASN A 139 -9.19 -17.16 -7.93
C ASN A 139 -8.07 -16.52 -7.12
N SER A 140 -7.96 -15.19 -7.08
CA SER A 140 -6.87 -14.53 -6.37
C SER A 140 -7.28 -13.17 -5.80
N VAL A 141 -6.58 -12.78 -4.74
CA VAL A 141 -6.56 -11.41 -4.23
C VAL A 141 -5.14 -10.88 -4.41
N VAL A 142 -5.04 -9.71 -5.03
CA VAL A 142 -3.77 -9.06 -5.35
C VAL A 142 -3.80 -7.67 -4.75
N LEU A 143 -2.72 -7.27 -4.08
CA LEU A 143 -2.46 -5.87 -3.75
C LEU A 143 -1.71 -5.23 -4.92
N TYR A 144 -2.22 -4.13 -5.43
CA TYR A 144 -1.61 -3.33 -6.49
C TYR A 144 -1.10 -2.02 -5.90
N VAL A 145 0.13 -1.63 -6.22
CA VAL A 145 0.64 -0.30 -5.84
C VAL A 145 0.12 0.71 -6.85
N ASP A 146 -0.76 1.59 -6.40
CA ASP A 146 -1.35 2.63 -7.22
C ASP A 146 -1.00 4.03 -6.70
N SER A 147 -1.31 5.02 -7.52
CA SER A 147 -1.18 6.42 -7.20
C SER A 147 -2.27 6.86 -6.23
N THR A 148 -1.93 7.77 -5.31
CA THR A 148 -2.94 8.46 -4.49
C THR A 148 -3.72 9.50 -5.28
N TYR A 149 -3.29 9.81 -6.50
CA TYR A 149 -3.97 10.74 -7.40
C TYR A 149 -4.94 9.98 -8.28
N ALA A 150 -6.23 10.21 -8.08
CA ALA A 150 -7.29 9.53 -8.83
C ALA A 150 -7.24 9.79 -10.34
N ALA A 151 -6.56 10.85 -10.79
CA ALA A 151 -6.45 11.20 -12.20
C ALA A 151 -5.07 10.93 -12.83
N ASP A 152 -4.19 10.20 -12.13
CA ASP A 152 -2.93 9.66 -12.66
C ASP A 152 -3.28 8.39 -13.48
N PHE A 153 -3.70 8.61 -14.72
CA PHE A 153 -4.28 7.59 -15.57
C PHE A 153 -3.23 6.75 -16.30
N ASP A 154 -2.01 7.28 -16.47
CA ASP A 154 -0.90 6.51 -17.03
C ASP A 154 -0.02 5.81 -15.96
N ARG A 155 -0.30 6.09 -14.68
CA ARG A 155 0.24 5.45 -13.49
C ARG A 155 1.73 5.67 -13.32
N ASP A 156 2.22 6.84 -13.71
CA ASP A 156 3.63 7.21 -13.58
C ASP A 156 3.95 7.98 -12.29
N GLY A 157 2.92 8.33 -11.53
CA GLY A 157 3.01 8.92 -10.21
C GLY A 157 2.73 10.40 -10.16
N ASP A 158 2.42 11.03 -11.29
CA ASP A 158 1.96 12.42 -11.33
C ASP A 158 0.68 12.60 -12.15
N VAL A 159 0.13 13.82 -12.13
CA VAL A 159 -1.04 14.17 -12.93
C VAL A 159 -0.63 15.25 -13.90
N ASP A 160 -0.41 14.88 -15.16
CA ASP A 160 0.09 15.76 -16.20
C ASP A 160 -0.54 15.49 -17.59
N GLY A 161 0.08 16.01 -18.66
CA GLY A 161 -0.46 15.87 -20.02
C GLY A 161 -0.45 14.44 -20.57
N ASP A 162 0.38 13.55 -20.01
CA ASP A 162 0.58 12.18 -20.46
C ASP A 162 -0.55 11.23 -19.96
N ASP A 163 -1.34 11.67 -18.98
CA ASP A 163 -2.59 11.04 -18.56
C ASP A 163 -3.71 11.09 -19.61
N LEU A 164 -3.79 12.20 -20.35
CA LEU A 164 -4.94 12.49 -21.22
C LEU A 164 -5.16 11.44 -22.32
N PRO A 165 -4.11 10.94 -23.01
CA PRO A 165 -4.26 9.81 -23.91
C PRO A 165 -4.92 8.59 -23.26
N ARG A 166 -4.59 8.28 -22.00
CA ARG A 166 -5.17 7.13 -21.27
C ARG A 166 -6.62 7.33 -20.95
N TRP A 167 -6.97 8.49 -20.40
CA TRP A 167 -8.37 8.84 -20.18
C TRP A 167 -9.20 8.79 -21.46
N LEU A 168 -8.65 9.27 -22.59
CA LEU A 168 -9.35 9.25 -23.88
C LEU A 168 -9.57 7.83 -24.43
N GLU A 169 -8.68 6.87 -24.11
CA GLU A 169 -8.88 5.45 -24.45
C GLU A 169 -10.08 4.85 -23.69
N SER A 170 -10.36 5.35 -22.48
CA SER A 170 -11.44 4.89 -21.61
C SER A 170 -12.75 5.67 -21.73
N PHE A 171 -12.72 6.91 -22.22
CA PHE A 171 -13.90 7.78 -22.34
C PHE A 171 -15.06 7.11 -23.09
N ASP A 172 -16.22 6.99 -22.41
CA ASP A 172 -17.43 6.33 -22.92
C ASP A 172 -17.21 4.85 -23.34
N ASN A 173 -16.17 4.19 -22.82
CA ASN A 173 -15.77 2.83 -23.20
C ASN A 173 -15.67 1.89 -21.99
N ASP A 174 -14.95 2.30 -20.94
CA ASP A 174 -14.78 1.54 -19.69
C ASP A 174 -14.55 2.49 -18.49
N ASN A 175 -14.16 1.94 -17.35
CA ASN A 175 -13.88 2.68 -16.11
C ASN A 175 -12.37 2.90 -15.90
N GLY A 176 -11.53 2.75 -16.92
CA GLY A 176 -10.09 2.96 -16.81
C GLY A 176 -9.70 4.43 -16.58
N GLY A 177 -10.62 5.36 -16.79
CA GLY A 177 -10.47 6.79 -16.53
C GLY A 177 -11.42 7.33 -15.47
N ASP A 178 -11.94 6.47 -14.58
CA ASP A 178 -12.90 6.80 -13.50
C ASP A 178 -12.20 7.43 -12.29
N ALA A 179 -12.02 8.74 -12.33
CA ALA A 179 -11.32 9.50 -11.29
C ALA A 179 -12.24 9.97 -10.15
N ASP A 180 -13.58 9.92 -10.30
CA ASP A 180 -14.52 10.20 -9.21
C ASP A 180 -15.19 8.97 -8.58
N ASN A 181 -14.85 7.77 -9.06
CA ASN A 181 -15.28 6.45 -8.60
C ASN A 181 -16.79 6.23 -8.73
N ASP A 182 -17.39 6.70 -9.82
CA ASP A 182 -18.82 6.51 -10.10
C ASP A 182 -19.12 5.35 -11.08
N GLY A 183 -18.08 4.72 -11.62
CA GLY A 183 -18.14 3.52 -12.43
C GLY A 183 -18.12 3.76 -13.94
N ASP A 184 -17.91 4.99 -14.40
CA ASP A 184 -17.66 5.30 -15.81
C ASP A 184 -16.48 6.27 -16.03
N SER A 185 -16.14 6.53 -17.29
CA SER A 185 -15.10 7.51 -17.66
C SER A 185 -15.74 8.60 -18.52
N ASP A 186 -16.01 9.75 -17.92
CA ASP A 186 -16.74 10.84 -18.55
C ASP A 186 -16.19 12.24 -18.20
N GLY A 187 -16.95 13.29 -18.54
CA GLY A 187 -16.54 14.67 -18.31
C GLY A 187 -16.34 15.04 -16.83
N ALA A 188 -16.96 14.33 -15.89
CA ALA A 188 -16.75 14.49 -14.45
C ALA A 188 -15.33 14.09 -14.04
N ASP A 189 -14.83 12.98 -14.58
CA ASP A 189 -13.45 12.52 -14.36
C ASP A 189 -12.42 13.47 -14.96
N PHE A 190 -12.69 13.97 -16.17
CA PHE A 190 -11.85 14.99 -16.78
C PHE A 190 -11.76 16.26 -15.91
N LEU A 191 -12.84 16.61 -15.20
CA LEU A 191 -12.80 17.71 -14.23
C LEU A 191 -12.00 17.37 -12.97
N VAL A 192 -11.91 16.10 -12.58
CA VAL A 192 -10.98 15.64 -11.52
C VAL A 192 -9.55 15.82 -12.00
N TRP A 193 -9.22 15.33 -13.20
CA TRP A 193 -7.90 15.52 -13.81
C TRP A 193 -7.49 16.99 -13.85
N HIS A 194 -8.38 17.87 -14.34
CA HIS A 194 -8.09 19.31 -14.37
C HIS A 194 -7.87 19.90 -12.96
N ARG A 195 -8.53 19.39 -11.92
CA ARG A 195 -8.31 19.85 -10.53
C ARG A 195 -7.00 19.33 -9.96
N GLN A 196 -6.54 18.16 -10.39
CA GLN A 196 -5.31 17.52 -9.93
C GLN A 196 -4.09 17.83 -10.80
N LEU A 197 -4.26 18.47 -11.98
CA LEU A 197 -3.16 18.81 -12.89
C LEU A 197 -1.98 19.48 -12.19
N GLY A 198 -0.79 18.90 -12.37
CA GLY A 198 0.47 19.28 -11.73
C GLY A 198 0.70 18.67 -10.34
N SER A 199 -0.15 17.74 -9.91
CA SER A 199 0.08 16.97 -8.68
C SER A 199 1.24 16.03 -8.89
N VAL A 200 2.27 16.17 -8.06
CA VAL A 200 3.46 15.29 -8.01
C VAL A 200 3.70 14.93 -6.56
N PRO A 201 4.28 13.75 -6.25
CA PRO A 201 4.57 13.37 -4.88
C PRO A 201 5.41 14.46 -4.20
N ALA A 202 5.03 14.84 -2.98
CA ALA A 202 5.74 15.88 -2.26
C ALA A 202 7.19 15.44 -2.02
N VAL A 203 8.15 16.10 -2.68
CA VAL A 203 9.57 15.86 -2.42
C VAL A 203 9.85 16.34 -0.99
N PRO A 204 10.41 15.50 -0.10
CA PRO A 204 10.76 15.95 1.23
C PRO A 204 11.70 17.15 1.10
N ALA A 205 11.38 18.24 1.81
CA ALA A 205 12.19 19.46 1.79
C ALA A 205 13.64 19.10 2.14
N GLY A 206 14.52 19.11 1.13
CA GLY A 206 15.94 18.88 1.31
C GLY A 206 16.50 19.87 2.34
N ALA A 207 17.39 19.37 3.20
CA ALA A 207 17.97 20.03 4.36
C ALA A 207 18.04 21.57 4.25
N ALA A 208 17.58 22.24 5.32
CA ALA A 208 17.55 23.69 5.45
C ALA A 208 18.79 24.33 4.82
N VAL A 209 18.57 25.19 3.81
CA VAL A 209 19.61 26.00 3.19
C VAL A 209 20.35 26.72 4.33
N PRO A 210 21.66 26.49 4.52
CA PRO A 210 22.41 27.20 5.55
C PRO A 210 22.28 28.70 5.29
N GLU A 211 21.78 29.45 6.26
CA GLU A 211 21.72 30.90 6.14
C GLU A 211 23.13 31.42 5.83
N PRO A 212 23.30 32.33 4.86
CA PRO A 212 24.61 32.92 4.63
C PRO A 212 25.04 33.59 5.91
N ALA A 213 26.11 33.10 6.53
CA ALA A 213 26.75 33.74 7.65
C ALA A 213 27.17 35.15 7.20
N VAL A 214 26.37 36.16 7.50
CA VAL A 214 26.72 37.56 7.20
C VAL A 214 27.84 37.93 8.17
N PRO A 215 29.11 38.09 7.74
CA PRO A 215 30.14 38.50 8.65
C PRO A 215 29.85 39.95 9.10
N ALA A 216 30.07 40.21 10.38
CA ALA A 216 29.76 41.45 11.07
C ALA A 216 30.39 42.70 10.41
N VAL A 217 29.66 43.38 9.51
CA VAL A 217 30.07 44.69 8.95
C VAL A 217 29.75 45.86 9.90
N VAL A 218 29.17 45.63 11.08
CA VAL A 218 28.78 46.74 11.99
C VAL A 218 29.87 47.10 13.04
N ALA A 219 30.95 46.34 13.19
CA ALA A 219 31.92 46.59 14.28
C ALA A 219 32.98 47.69 14.03
N THR A 220 33.08 48.29 12.83
CA THR A 220 34.07 49.37 12.57
C THR A 220 33.51 50.79 12.67
N ALA A 221 32.19 50.98 12.84
CA ALA A 221 31.62 52.32 13.04
C ALA A 221 31.84 52.89 14.46
N CYS A 222 32.16 52.06 15.47
CA CYS A 222 32.36 52.53 16.84
C CYS A 222 33.77 53.08 17.14
N LEU A 223 34.77 52.83 16.28
CA LEU A 223 36.14 53.35 16.47
C LEU A 223 36.35 54.78 15.95
N ALA A 224 35.47 55.28 15.06
CA ALA A 224 35.53 56.67 14.59
C ALA A 224 34.91 57.68 15.59
N GLY A 225 34.02 57.22 16.49
CA GLY A 225 33.40 58.07 17.52
C GLY A 225 34.32 58.37 18.72
N LEU A 226 35.25 57.48 19.05
CA LEU A 226 36.12 57.61 20.21
C LEU A 226 37.38 58.48 19.98
N LEU A 227 37.74 58.74 18.72
CA LEU A 227 38.89 59.62 18.39
C LEU A 227 38.51 61.11 18.26
N ARG A 228 37.22 61.46 18.28
CA ARG A 228 36.76 62.86 18.11
C ARG A 228 36.60 63.64 19.42
N ARG A 229 36.83 63.02 20.58
CA ARG A 229 36.68 63.67 21.90
C ARG A 229 37.99 64.14 22.56
N ARG A 230 39.08 64.24 21.79
CA ARG A 230 40.34 64.83 22.25
C ARG A 230 40.87 65.88 21.28
N ARG A 231 40.38 67.11 21.40
CA ARG A 231 41.15 68.35 21.20
C ARG A 231 40.35 69.54 21.77
N LYS A 232 41.11 70.45 22.38
CA LYS A 232 40.73 71.56 23.27
C LYS A 232 39.67 72.49 22.72
#